data_AF-A0A060BUX5-F1
#
_entry.id   AF-A0A060BUX5-F1
#
_cell.length_a   1.000
_cell.length_b   1.000
_cell.length_c   1.000
_cell.angle_alpha   90.00
_cell.angle_beta   90.00
_cell.angle_gamma   90.00
#
_symmetry.space_group_name_H-M   'P 1'
#
loop_
_entity.id
_entity.type
_entity.pdbx_description
1 polymer ?
#
loop_
_entity_poly.entity_id
_entity_poly.type
_entity_poly.pdbx_seq_one_letter_code
_entity_poly.pdbx_strand_id
1 'polypeptide(L)'
;MPAASLVISHGGHGTVARALGAGTPVLISPITGDMSETAMRVDWAGAGLSLPWRLCRPAPLRWAALRLLHEPAFAARAEAIAAWGRENDGAMRG
;
A
#
# COMPACT_ATOMS: atom_id res chain seq x y z
N MET A 1 5.08 5.06 9.23
CA MET A 1 3.90 5.08 10.11
C MET A 1 4.08 4.01 11.17
N PRO A 2 4.76 4.30 12.28
CA PRO A 2 5.37 3.26 13.13
C PRO A 2 4.38 2.39 13.95
N ALA A 3 3.08 2.68 13.92
CA ALA A 3 2.06 1.91 14.66
C ALA A 3 0.90 1.40 13.79
N ALA A 4 0.90 1.66 12.48
CA ALA A 4 -0.20 1.24 11.62
C ALA A 4 0.09 -0.13 10.98
N SER A 5 -0.86 -1.05 11.07
CA SER A 5 -0.79 -2.36 10.37
C SER A 5 -1.35 -2.30 8.94
N LEU A 6 -2.08 -1.24 8.61
CA LEU A 6 -2.70 -1.01 7.29
C LEU A 6 -2.90 0.49 7.08
N VAL A 7 -2.65 0.97 5.87
CA VAL A 7 -3.02 2.31 5.42
C VAL A 7 -4.12 2.22 4.36
N ILE A 8 -5.21 2.97 4.54
CA ILE A 8 -6.25 3.13 3.52
C ILE A 8 -6.09 4.52 2.90
N SER A 9 -5.99 4.59 1.57
CA SER A 9 -5.69 5.84 0.86
C SER A 9 -6.43 5.92 -0.49
N HIS A 10 -6.53 7.13 -1.03
CA HIS A 10 -7.01 7.36 -2.40
C HIS A 10 -5.92 7.11 -3.45
N GLY A 11 -4.67 6.84 -3.05
CA GLY A 11 -3.57 6.49 -3.96
C GLY A 11 -2.59 7.62 -4.25
N GLY A 12 -2.64 8.72 -3.50
CA GLY A 12 -1.65 9.80 -3.61
C GLY A 12 -0.24 9.28 -3.33
N HIS A 13 0.68 9.51 -4.27
CA HIS A 13 2.03 8.92 -4.30
C HIS A 13 2.79 9.08 -2.97
N GLY A 14 2.80 10.27 -2.37
CA GLY A 14 3.51 10.51 -1.11
C GLY A 14 3.00 9.68 0.07
N THR A 15 1.70 9.40 0.12
CA THR A 15 1.11 8.55 1.17
C THR A 15 1.49 7.09 0.94
N VAL A 16 1.41 6.62 -0.31
CA VAL A 16 1.76 5.25 -0.69
C VAL A 16 3.25 5.00 -0.45
N ALA A 17 4.13 5.90 -0.90
CA ALA A 17 5.56 5.82 -0.69
C ALA A 17 5.92 5.79 0.80
N ARG A 18 5.30 6.64 1.63
CA ARG A 18 5.51 6.65 3.09
C ARG A 18 5.03 5.37 3.76
N ALA A 19 3.91 4.79 3.32
CA ALA A 19 3.38 3.56 3.88
C ALA A 19 4.30 2.37 3.54
N LEU A 20 4.64 2.21 2.25
CA LEU A 20 5.53 1.15 1.79
C LEU A 20 6.95 1.29 2.36
N GLY A 21 7.50 2.51 2.45
CA GLY A 21 8.80 2.74 3.08
C GLY A 21 8.82 2.44 4.59
N ALA A 22 7.64 2.35 5.22
CA ALA A 22 7.49 1.92 6.61
C ALA A 22 7.09 0.44 6.74
N GLY A 23 7.12 -0.33 5.66
CA GLY A 23 6.74 -1.75 5.68
C GLY A 23 5.25 -2.00 5.85
N THR A 24 4.40 -0.98 5.62
CA THR A 24 2.96 -1.07 5.85
C THR A 24 2.21 -1.30 4.54
N PRO A 25 1.37 -2.35 4.43
CA PRO A 25 0.55 -2.58 3.24
C PRO A 25 -0.52 -1.49 3.07
N VAL A 26 -1.00 -1.32 1.83
CA VAL A 26 -1.92 -0.22 1.47
C VAL A 26 -3.18 -0.73 0.77
N LEU A 27 -4.36 -0.31 1.24
CA LEU A 27 -5.61 -0.42 0.49
C LEU A 27 -5.85 0.88 -0.27
N ILE A 28 -5.93 0.81 -1.59
CA ILE A 28 -6.06 2.00 -2.43
C ILE A 28 -7.45 2.03 -3.07
N SER A 29 -8.17 3.12 -2.86
CA SER A 29 -9.42 3.43 -3.56
C SER A 29 -9.21 4.62 -4.49
N PRO A 30 -8.79 4.41 -5.75
CA PRO A 30 -8.40 5.49 -6.66
C PRO A 30 -9.61 6.36 -7.02
N ILE A 31 -9.40 7.68 -7.03
CA ILE A 31 -10.45 8.66 -7.34
C ILE A 31 -10.20 9.33 -8.70
N THR A 32 -8.99 9.83 -8.95
CA THR A 32 -8.65 10.53 -10.20
C THR A 32 -7.19 10.31 -10.61
N GLY A 33 -6.85 10.66 -11.85
CA GLY A 33 -5.46 10.76 -12.30
C GLY A 33 -4.67 9.45 -12.27
N ASP A 34 -3.41 9.56 -11.84
CA ASP A 34 -2.41 8.49 -11.73
C ASP A 34 -2.66 7.52 -10.55
N MET A 35 -3.66 7.80 -9.72
CA MET A 35 -4.00 6.95 -8.56
C MET A 35 -4.36 5.53 -8.99
N SER A 36 -4.99 5.37 -10.15
CA SER A 36 -5.33 4.05 -10.70
C SER A 36 -4.08 3.24 -11.05
N GLU A 37 -3.07 3.90 -11.63
CA GLU A 37 -1.78 3.27 -11.94
C GLU A 37 -1.06 2.88 -10.64
N THR A 38 -1.04 3.79 -9.67
CA THR A 38 -0.45 3.53 -8.35
C THR A 38 -1.15 2.33 -7.67
N ALA A 39 -2.48 2.29 -7.71
CA ALA A 39 -3.26 1.17 -7.17
C ALA A 39 -2.92 -0.16 -7.86
N MET A 40 -2.84 -0.16 -9.20
CA MET A 40 -2.48 -1.35 -9.98
C MET A 40 -1.07 -1.84 -9.67
N ARG A 41 -0.08 -0.93 -9.55
CA ARG A 41 1.30 -1.30 -9.23
C ARG A 41 1.42 -1.89 -7.83
N VAL A 42 0.71 -1.33 -6.86
CA VAL A 42 0.70 -1.81 -5.48
C VAL A 42 0.06 -3.20 -5.37
N ASP A 43 -1.08 -3.39 -6.05
CA ASP A 43 -1.79 -4.67 -6.14
C ASP A 43 -0.94 -5.73 -6.86
N TRP A 44 -0.39 -5.39 -8.03
CA TRP A 44 0.53 -6.26 -8.79
C TRP A 44 1.78 -6.63 -7.98
N ALA A 45 2.33 -5.68 -7.23
CA ALA A 45 3.47 -5.94 -6.38
C ALA A 45 3.13 -6.83 -5.18
N GLY A 46 1.85 -7.07 -4.87
CA GLY A 46 1.43 -7.83 -3.69
C GLY A 46 1.63 -7.09 -2.37
N ALA A 47 1.82 -5.77 -2.40
CA ALA A 47 2.04 -4.94 -1.21
C ALA A 47 0.77 -4.22 -0.74
N GLY A 48 -0.37 -4.56 -1.33
CA GLY A 48 -1.64 -3.91 -1.07
C GLY A 48 -2.75 -4.46 -1.97
N LEU A 49 -3.91 -3.81 -1.93
CA LEU A 49 -5.06 -4.13 -2.78
C LEU A 49 -5.63 -2.84 -3.38
N SER A 50 -6.23 -2.97 -4.57
CA SER A 50 -7.04 -1.92 -5.19
C SER A 50 -8.53 -2.20 -4.97
N LEU A 51 -9.25 -1.24 -4.39
CA LEU A 51 -10.71 -1.26 -4.25
C LEU A 51 -11.30 -0.14 -5.10
N PRO A 52 -11.96 -0.45 -6.24
CA PRO A 52 -12.58 0.59 -7.06
C PRO A 52 -13.49 1.50 -6.23
N TRP A 53 -13.39 2.82 -6.40
CA TRP A 53 -14.14 3.81 -5.62
C TRP A 53 -15.66 3.52 -5.54
N ARG A 54 -16.24 3.02 -6.63
CA ARG A 54 -17.67 2.63 -6.70
C ARG A 54 -18.05 1.52 -5.71
N LEU A 55 -17.08 0.69 -5.33
CA LEU A 55 -17.21 -0.41 -4.36
C LEU A 55 -16.73 -0.02 -2.96
N CYS A 56 -16.29 1.23 -2.74
CA CYS A 56 -15.95 1.74 -1.42
C CYS A 56 -17.23 1.88 -0.56
N ARG A 57 -17.64 0.74 -0.01
CA ARG A 57 -18.82 0.50 0.82
C ARG A 57 -18.39 -0.33 2.03
N PRO A 58 -19.16 -0.35 3.12
CA PRO A 58 -18.73 -0.99 4.37
C PRO A 58 -18.28 -2.45 4.21
N ALA A 59 -19.03 -3.27 3.47
CA ALA A 59 -18.71 -4.69 3.30
C ALA A 59 -17.45 -4.95 2.46
N PRO A 60 -17.30 -4.42 1.22
CA PRO A 60 -16.05 -4.59 0.46
C PRO A 60 -14.83 -3.99 1.13
N LEU A 61 -14.98 -2.82 1.77
CA LEU A 61 -13.89 -2.17 2.51
C LEU A 61 -13.42 -3.05 3.67
N ARG A 62 -14.36 -3.58 4.47
CA ARG A 62 -14.05 -4.50 5.57
C ARG A 62 -13.38 -5.77 5.05
N TRP A 63 -13.90 -6.36 3.98
CA TRP A 63 -13.31 -7.56 3.38
C TRP A 63 -11.86 -7.32 2.95
N ALA A 64 -11.59 -6.25 2.20
CA ALA A 64 -10.25 -5.93 1.72
C ALA A 64 -9.29 -5.61 2.87
N ALA A 65 -9.74 -4.85 3.87
CA ALA A 65 -8.96 -4.55 5.06
C ALA A 65 -8.61 -5.82 5.86
N LEU A 66 -9.56 -6.72 6.07
CA LEU A 66 -9.32 -7.97 6.79
C LEU A 66 -8.35 -8.90 6.05
N ARG A 67 -8.41 -8.93 4.71
CA ARG A 67 -7.41 -9.65 3.92
C ARG A 67 -6.00 -9.11 4.14
N LEU A 68 -5.82 -7.80 4.00
CA LEU A 68 -4.52 -7.15 4.21
C LEU A 68 -3.98 -7.34 5.64
N LEU A 69 -4.86 -7.38 6.64
CA LEU A 69 -4.48 -7.56 8.04
C LEU A 69 -4.20 -9.03 8.42
N HIS A 70 -4.85 -10.00 7.77
CA HIS A 70 -4.74 -11.42 8.14
C HIS A 70 -3.90 -12.27 7.19
N GLU A 71 -3.69 -11.84 5.94
CA GLU A 71 -2.81 -12.53 4.99
C GLU A 71 -1.40 -11.96 5.13
N PRO A 72 -0.46 -12.66 5.81
CA PRO A 72 0.85 -12.10 6.17
C PRO A 72 1.73 -11.78 4.94
N ALA A 73 1.40 -12.33 3.78
CA ALA A 73 2.10 -12.08 2.52
C ALA A 73 2.13 -10.59 2.15
N PHE A 74 1.06 -9.83 2.42
CA PHE A 74 1.03 -8.38 2.12
C PHE A 74 2.01 -7.59 2.97
N ALA A 75 2.05 -7.87 4.28
CA ALA A 75 2.99 -7.23 5.20
C ALA A 75 4.43 -7.63 4.87
N ALA A 76 4.69 -8.92 4.61
CA ALA A 76 6.01 -9.40 4.22
C ALA A 76 6.51 -8.72 2.93
N ARG A 77 5.61 -8.50 1.97
CA ARG A 77 5.95 -7.83 0.71
C ARG A 77 6.18 -6.34 0.88
N ALA A 78 5.36 -5.65 1.69
CA ALA A 78 5.59 -4.26 2.03
C ALA A 78 6.93 -4.07 2.76
N GLU A 79 7.28 -4.96 3.70
CA GLU A 79 8.58 -4.92 4.40
C GLU A 79 9.75 -5.18 3.46
N ALA A 80 9.62 -6.10 2.49
CA ALA A 80 10.65 -6.32 1.48
C ALA A 80 10.92 -5.05 0.64
N ILE A 81 9.87 -4.30 0.28
CA ILE A 81 10.01 -3.01 -0.40
C ILE A 81 10.69 -1.99 0.50
N ALA A 82 10.31 -1.92 1.78
CA ALA A 82 10.92 -1.03 2.76
C ALA A 82 12.42 -1.31 2.94
N ALA A 83 12.79 -2.58 3.09
CA ALA A 83 14.17 -3.04 3.20
C ALA A 83 14.98 -2.67 1.96
N TRP A 84 14.46 -2.96 0.76
CA TRP A 84 15.10 -2.57 -0.49
C TRP A 84 15.32 -1.05 -0.57
N GLY A 85 14.33 -0.25 -0.17
CA GLY A 85 14.44 1.21 -0.14
C GLY A 85 15.54 1.70 0.80
N ARG A 86 15.68 1.11 2.00
CA ARG A 86 16.74 1.45 2.95
C ARG A 86 18.13 1.06 2.44
N GLU A 87 18.26 -0.11 1.81
CA GLU A 87 19.52 -0.59 1.23
C GLU A 87 19.97 0.25 0.02
N ASN A 88 19.01 0.84 -0.70
CA ASN A 88 19.24 1.62 -1.91
C ASN A 88 18.97 3.11 -1.73
N ASP A 89 19.14 3.62 -0.50
CA ASP A 89 18.97 5.04 -0.20
C ASP A 89 20.03 5.88 -0.96
N GLY A 90 19.55 6.74 -1.86
CA GLY A 90 20.40 7.61 -2.66
C GLY A 90 21.19 8.62 -1.83
N ALA A 91 20.70 9.02 -0.66
CA ALA A 91 21.41 9.93 0.24
C ALA A 91 22.65 9.28 0.89
N MET A 92 22.67 7.95 0.99
CA MET A 92 23.76 7.17 1.60
C MET A 92 24.77 6.65 0.58
N ARG A 93 24.52 6.86 -0.72
CA ARG A 93 25.32 6.32 -1.84
C ARG A 93 26.10 7.38 -2.64
N GLY A 94 26.10 8.64 -2.20
CA GLY A 94 26.91 9.74 -2.75
C GLY A 94 27.95 10.21 -1.74
#